data_AF-A0A0E2NFX4-F1
#
_entry.id   AF-A0A0E2NFX4-F1
#
_cell.length_a   1.000
_cell.length_b   1.000
_cell.length_c   1.000
_cell.angle_alpha   90.00
_cell.angle_beta   90.00
_cell.angle_gamma   90.00
#
_symmetry.space_group_name_H-M   'P 1'
#
loop_
_entity.id
_entity.type
_entity.pdbx_description
1 polymer ?
#
loop_
_entity_poly.entity_id
_entity_poly.type
_entity_poly.pdbx_seq_one_letter_code
_entity_poly.pdbx_strand_id
1 'polypeptide(L)'
;MKKAKRSFATRRVAASHMRTLITGSLQPVAGDLVLARVDKLGNHSRLELINGRKAIMFPGDEIIICYGNRYAPDQFEAVIGPDLGPCDLVAGGGIAACELSRHDRMIAPTKITPLGLIGDKFGRRLNVWDYKVSSDDLRPSLPIVLSLGTSMNAGKTLTATSLVRGFKRAGLKVAALKITGTGSGGDTWIVRDAGADIVLDFTDAGFATTYLASVEMIEKGAFRLLNHAAENGCDVAVIEIADGLQQKETSELILAESFRSMALGTIFASYDAMGAKYGVDTLRAAGHKVLAISGRLGRSPLGVREAEEATGLHCYSPWDLQDGALGPVFRARAAEKLSNGQSNNPYLRRIAASSEAAMPLGVDRAHSHQLRIDFLAKVARELIVAELGEVNANGSLATWPSPFGSILVTLPERPSQGSQGSIPTFMSVQAPAELVEAAVLAKSRGALKSSLGGIVQALGCAPLPAARMSYLLNETWSMFEAADHHDRPLQNALEAPPLDAHDDIDAVIMNFSGLFNEHSDQHAPLGRA
;
A
#
# COMPACT_ATOMS: atom_id res chain seq x y z
N MET A 1 -7.21 37.18 11.43
CA MET A 1 -6.62 36.36 10.34
C MET A 1 -5.07 36.32 10.31
N LYS A 2 -4.31 37.42 10.14
CA LYS A 2 -2.81 37.34 9.99
C LYS A 2 -2.06 36.66 11.14
N LYS A 3 -2.63 36.62 12.35
CA LYS A 3 -2.05 35.96 13.54
C LYS A 3 -2.53 34.53 13.76
N ALA A 4 -3.51 34.07 12.98
CA ALA A 4 -4.14 32.77 13.17
C ALA A 4 -3.22 31.64 12.68
N LYS A 5 -3.19 30.53 13.43
CA LYS A 5 -2.41 29.33 13.05
C LYS A 5 -3.15 28.62 11.91
N ARG A 6 -2.47 28.36 10.80
CA ARG A 6 -3.06 27.72 9.62
C ARG A 6 -2.76 26.24 9.58
N SER A 7 -3.79 25.42 9.53
CA SER A 7 -3.63 23.97 9.56
C SER A 7 -3.24 23.36 8.22
N PHE A 8 -2.71 22.14 8.27
CA PHE A 8 -2.31 21.34 7.11
C PHE A 8 -3.44 21.16 6.09
N ALA A 9 -4.68 20.90 6.52
CA ALA A 9 -5.83 20.75 5.62
C ALA A 9 -6.08 21.98 4.73
N THR A 10 -5.58 23.15 5.12
CA THR A 10 -5.75 24.42 4.37
C THR A 10 -4.57 24.74 3.45
N ARG A 11 -3.57 23.84 3.32
CA ARG A 11 -2.27 24.12 2.67
C ARG A 11 -2.36 24.56 1.21
N ARG A 12 -3.38 24.08 0.49
CA ARG A 12 -3.61 24.40 -0.93
C ARG A 12 -4.19 25.79 -1.14
N VAL A 13 -4.85 26.37 -0.12
CA VAL A 13 -5.48 27.69 -0.22
C VAL A 13 -4.45 28.78 -0.01
N ALA A 14 -4.29 29.67 -0.99
CA ALA A 14 -3.37 30.80 -0.88
C ALA A 14 -3.84 31.78 0.21
N ALA A 15 -2.94 32.18 1.12
CA ALA A 15 -3.25 33.18 2.15
C ALA A 15 -3.76 34.51 1.56
N SER A 16 -3.30 34.85 0.35
CA SER A 16 -3.72 36.03 -0.40
C SER A 16 -5.17 35.98 -0.86
N HIS A 17 -5.84 34.83 -0.80
CA HIS A 17 -7.27 34.71 -1.14
C HIS A 17 -8.17 34.88 0.09
N MET A 18 -7.64 34.69 1.30
CA MET A 18 -8.39 34.81 2.56
C MET A 18 -8.59 36.28 2.93
N ARG A 19 -9.72 36.87 2.54
CA ARG A 19 -9.93 38.33 2.62
C ARG A 19 -11.08 38.76 3.51
N THR A 20 -12.14 37.96 3.61
CA THR A 20 -13.31 38.28 4.41
C THR A 20 -13.62 37.20 5.44
N LEU A 21 -14.39 37.57 6.46
CA LEU A 21 -15.03 36.64 7.38
C LEU A 21 -16.54 36.72 7.17
N ILE A 22 -17.15 35.60 6.83
CA ILE A 22 -18.58 35.49 6.54
C ILE A 22 -19.27 34.94 7.79
N THR A 23 -20.21 35.70 8.33
CA THR A 23 -20.93 35.39 9.58
C THR A 23 -22.43 35.37 9.34
N GLY A 24 -23.19 34.89 10.33
CA GLY A 24 -24.66 34.77 10.26
C GLY A 24 -25.12 33.30 10.22
N SER A 25 -26.40 33.11 9.90
CA SER A 25 -27.01 31.79 9.81
C SER A 25 -26.55 31.07 8.53
N LEU A 26 -25.45 30.34 8.64
CA LEU A 26 -24.81 29.62 7.54
C LEU A 26 -24.67 28.15 7.91
N GLN A 27 -25.00 27.28 6.97
CA GLN A 27 -24.65 25.87 7.05
C GLN A 27 -23.26 25.66 6.41
N PRO A 28 -22.27 25.14 7.17
CA PRO A 28 -20.99 24.78 6.61
C PRO A 28 -21.10 23.54 5.73
N VAL A 29 -20.27 23.46 4.70
CA VAL A 29 -20.12 22.26 3.86
C VAL A 29 -18.70 21.71 3.93
N ALA A 30 -18.54 20.44 3.54
CA ALA A 30 -17.23 19.81 3.52
C ALA A 30 -16.24 20.63 2.69
N GLY A 31 -15.07 20.89 3.28
CA GLY A 31 -14.00 21.66 2.67
C GLY A 31 -14.05 23.17 2.90
N ASP A 32 -15.12 23.72 3.49
CA ASP A 32 -15.20 25.14 3.81
C ASP A 32 -14.10 25.53 4.80
N LEU A 33 -13.41 26.64 4.52
CA LEU A 33 -12.44 27.19 5.45
C LEU A 33 -13.17 27.98 6.54
N VAL A 34 -12.74 27.79 7.77
CA VAL A 34 -13.31 28.45 8.94
C VAL A 34 -12.21 29.04 9.82
N LEU A 35 -12.44 30.26 10.30
CA LEU A 35 -11.67 30.83 11.39
C LEU A 35 -12.37 30.43 12.69
N ALA A 36 -11.68 29.77 13.59
CA ALA A 36 -12.22 29.34 14.87
C ALA A 36 -11.34 29.82 16.04
N ARG A 37 -11.95 30.03 17.19
CA ARG A 37 -11.26 30.24 18.46
C ARG A 37 -11.16 28.91 19.22
N VAL A 38 -10.00 28.63 19.80
CA VAL A 38 -9.83 27.52 20.73
C VAL A 38 -10.45 27.88 22.08
N ASP A 39 -11.44 27.14 22.54
CA ASP A 39 -12.10 27.43 23.83
C ASP A 39 -11.51 26.59 24.97
N LYS A 40 -11.29 25.30 24.72
CA LYS A 40 -10.75 24.36 25.71
C LYS A 40 -9.94 23.27 25.02
N LEU A 41 -8.71 23.06 25.48
CA LEU A 41 -7.87 21.97 25.01
C LEU A 41 -8.42 20.62 25.49
N GLY A 42 -8.41 19.67 24.56
CA GLY A 42 -8.67 18.26 24.78
C GLY A 42 -7.66 17.46 23.96
N ASN A 43 -8.12 16.41 23.27
CA ASN A 43 -7.30 15.74 22.28
C ASN A 43 -6.91 16.71 21.15
N HIS A 44 -5.79 16.43 20.48
CA HIS A 44 -5.16 17.32 19.51
C HIS A 44 -4.83 18.68 20.14
N SER A 45 -3.97 18.70 21.15
CA SER A 45 -3.48 19.93 21.80
C SER A 45 -2.51 20.75 20.91
N ARG A 46 -2.08 20.16 19.78
CA ARG A 46 -1.22 20.77 18.78
C ARG A 46 -1.93 20.77 17.43
N LEU A 47 -1.79 21.88 16.69
CA LEU A 47 -2.25 22.00 15.31
C LEU A 47 -1.08 21.75 14.37
N GLU A 48 -1.21 20.78 13.46
CA GLU A 48 -0.25 20.60 12.39
C GLU A 48 -0.39 21.75 11.39
N LEU A 49 0.67 22.51 11.21
CA LEU A 49 0.71 23.63 10.28
C LEU A 49 0.93 23.16 8.84
N ILE A 50 0.71 24.06 7.87
CA ILE A 50 0.94 23.80 6.44
C ILE A 50 2.35 23.33 6.09
N ASN A 51 3.33 23.55 6.98
CA ASN A 51 4.72 23.12 6.83
C ASN A 51 5.08 21.85 7.63
N GLY A 52 4.07 21.16 8.19
CA GLY A 52 4.25 19.95 9.00
C GLY A 52 4.62 20.21 10.47
N ARG A 53 4.95 21.44 10.85
CA ARG A 53 5.25 21.76 12.26
C ARG A 53 3.99 21.63 13.11
N LYS A 54 4.04 20.85 14.20
CA LYS A 54 2.97 20.75 15.20
C LYS A 54 3.03 21.93 16.18
N ALA A 55 2.23 22.96 15.96
CA ALA A 55 2.18 24.15 16.81
C ALA A 55 1.32 23.90 18.04
N ILE A 56 1.86 24.15 19.23
CA ILE A 56 1.11 24.14 20.50
C ILE A 56 -0.04 25.16 20.39
N MET A 57 -1.24 24.77 20.82
CA MET A 57 -2.40 25.64 20.94
C MET A 57 -2.66 26.02 22.40
N PHE A 58 -3.27 27.18 22.60
CA PHE A 58 -3.74 27.69 23.88
C PHE A 58 -5.19 28.15 23.74
N PRO A 59 -6.01 28.06 24.81
CA PRO A 59 -7.31 28.71 24.83
C PRO A 59 -7.20 30.20 24.46
N GLY A 60 -8.12 30.66 23.62
CA GLY A 60 -8.13 32.01 23.04
C GLY A 60 -7.40 32.13 21.70
N ASP A 61 -6.59 31.14 21.30
CA ASP A 61 -5.94 31.16 19.98
C ASP A 61 -6.96 31.16 18.83
N GLU A 62 -6.67 31.94 17.79
CA GLU A 62 -7.34 31.82 16.49
C GLU A 62 -6.64 30.78 15.60
N ILE A 63 -7.42 29.88 15.01
CA ILE A 63 -6.96 28.86 14.07
C ILE A 63 -7.76 28.91 12.77
N ILE A 64 -7.09 28.62 11.65
CA ILE A 64 -7.70 28.48 10.33
C ILE A 64 -7.65 27.01 9.95
N ILE A 65 -8.83 26.41 9.82
CA ILE A 65 -9.05 24.98 9.63
C ILE A 65 -10.17 24.75 8.58
N CYS A 66 -10.51 23.50 8.28
CA CYS A 66 -11.59 23.14 7.37
C CYS A 66 -12.73 22.42 8.08
N TYR A 67 -13.96 22.59 7.63
CA TYR A 67 -15.04 21.66 7.96
C TYR A 67 -14.89 20.34 7.20
N GLY A 68 -15.14 19.20 7.86
CA GLY A 68 -15.05 17.88 7.23
C GLY A 68 -15.54 16.76 8.14
N ASN A 69 -16.21 15.75 7.59
CA ASN A 69 -16.60 14.56 8.35
C ASN A 69 -15.37 13.70 8.66
N ARG A 70 -15.34 13.02 9.79
CA ARG A 70 -14.22 12.16 10.17
C ARG A 70 -14.68 10.73 10.47
N TYR A 71 -13.97 9.76 9.89
CA TYR A 71 -14.04 8.36 10.26
C TYR A 71 -12.63 7.89 10.63
N ALA A 72 -12.41 7.59 11.91
CA ALA A 72 -11.15 7.07 12.43
C ALA A 72 -11.42 6.14 13.61
N PRO A 73 -11.49 4.81 13.39
CA PRO A 73 -11.88 3.84 14.42
C PRO A 73 -11.08 3.91 15.72
N ASP A 74 -9.76 4.14 15.65
CA ASP A 74 -8.94 4.28 16.87
C ASP A 74 -8.91 5.71 17.43
N GLN A 75 -9.76 6.61 16.93
CA GLN A 75 -9.86 8.01 17.35
C GLN A 75 -11.31 8.51 17.47
N PHE A 76 -11.79 9.28 16.48
CA PHE A 76 -13.08 9.96 16.52
C PHE A 76 -13.88 9.65 15.25
N GLU A 77 -15.18 9.45 15.44
CA GLU A 77 -16.20 9.60 14.40
C GLU A 77 -16.87 10.96 14.58
N ALA A 78 -17.03 11.71 13.50
CA ALA A 78 -17.61 13.04 13.56
C ALA A 78 -18.26 13.47 12.24
N VAL A 79 -19.28 14.32 12.35
CA VAL A 79 -19.99 14.89 11.20
C VAL A 79 -20.08 16.40 11.29
N ILE A 80 -20.17 17.06 10.16
CA ILE A 80 -20.36 18.52 10.11
C ILE A 80 -21.70 18.89 10.75
N GLY A 81 -21.67 19.86 11.67
CA GLY A 81 -22.88 20.37 12.33
C GLY A 81 -23.81 21.16 11.38
N PRO A 82 -25.04 21.47 11.81
CA PRO A 82 -26.03 22.15 10.98
C PRO A 82 -25.72 23.64 10.76
N ASP A 83 -24.84 24.24 11.56
CA ASP A 83 -24.54 25.66 11.55
C ASP A 83 -23.08 25.95 11.98
N LEU A 84 -22.76 27.23 12.20
CA LEU A 84 -21.45 27.69 12.70
C LEU A 84 -21.38 27.70 14.24
N GLY A 85 -22.19 26.89 14.93
CA GLY A 85 -22.14 26.75 16.38
C GLY A 85 -20.85 26.11 16.90
N PRO A 86 -20.62 26.13 18.23
CA PRO A 86 -19.47 25.47 18.84
C PRO A 86 -19.36 24.00 18.42
N CYS A 87 -18.15 23.56 18.13
CA CYS A 87 -17.86 22.21 17.66
C CYS A 87 -16.48 21.74 18.13
N ASP A 88 -15.97 20.67 17.50
CA ASP A 88 -14.78 19.95 17.92
C ASP A 88 -13.68 20.02 16.87
N LEU A 89 -12.44 20.19 17.33
CA LEU A 89 -11.27 19.91 16.52
C LEU A 89 -11.05 18.40 16.51
N VAL A 90 -11.62 17.73 15.51
CA VAL A 90 -11.63 16.28 15.43
C VAL A 90 -10.37 15.71 14.81
N ALA A 91 -9.52 16.50 14.16
CA ALA A 91 -8.21 16.06 13.68
C ALA A 91 -7.14 17.16 13.81
N GLY A 92 -5.93 16.79 14.23
CA GLY A 92 -4.80 17.72 14.40
C GLY A 92 -4.33 18.40 13.11
N GLY A 93 -4.62 17.85 11.94
CA GLY A 93 -4.41 18.53 10.65
C GLY A 93 -5.44 19.63 10.34
N GLY A 94 -6.37 19.89 11.28
CA GLY A 94 -7.31 21.00 11.27
C GLY A 94 -8.63 20.67 10.60
N ILE A 95 -9.39 19.76 11.21
CA ILE A 95 -10.75 19.42 10.79
C ILE A 95 -11.73 19.76 11.91
N ALA A 96 -12.73 20.60 11.58
CA ALA A 96 -13.85 20.97 12.44
C ALA A 96 -15.08 20.11 12.13
N ALA A 97 -15.66 19.50 13.16
CA ALA A 97 -16.90 18.73 13.09
C ALA A 97 -17.49 18.54 14.50
N CYS A 98 -18.66 17.94 14.62
CA CYS A 98 -19.25 17.52 15.89
C CYS A 98 -18.92 16.04 16.12
N GLU A 99 -18.30 15.72 17.26
CA GLU A 99 -18.06 14.34 17.70
C GLU A 99 -19.40 13.57 17.79
N LEU A 100 -19.44 12.39 17.17
CA LEU A 100 -20.53 11.42 17.33
C LEU A 100 -20.12 10.32 18.31
N SER A 101 -18.92 9.76 18.09
CA SER A 101 -18.36 8.70 18.91
C SER A 101 -16.84 8.84 18.99
N ARG A 102 -16.25 8.22 20.01
CA ARG A 102 -14.80 8.17 20.18
C ARG A 102 -14.36 6.82 20.71
N HIS A 103 -13.15 6.42 20.35
CA HIS A 103 -12.52 5.24 20.91
C HIS A 103 -12.24 5.43 22.41
N ASP A 104 -12.41 4.39 23.24
CA ASP A 104 -12.33 4.47 24.71
C ASP A 104 -11.03 5.05 25.26
N ARG A 105 -9.91 4.77 24.58
CA ARG A 105 -8.58 5.33 24.92
C ARG A 105 -8.44 6.85 24.71
N MET A 106 -9.36 7.47 23.97
CA MET A 106 -9.26 8.88 23.60
C MET A 106 -9.93 9.76 24.66
N ILE A 107 -9.25 10.83 25.04
CA ILE A 107 -9.89 11.92 25.77
C ILE A 107 -10.79 12.74 24.82
N ALA A 108 -11.71 13.52 25.40
CA ALA A 108 -12.59 14.39 24.62
C ALA A 108 -11.78 15.34 23.71
N PRO A 109 -12.26 15.66 22.49
CA PRO A 109 -11.57 16.53 21.54
C PRO A 109 -11.45 17.97 22.05
N THR A 110 -10.49 18.70 21.51
CA THR A 110 -10.36 20.14 21.73
C THR A 110 -11.63 20.87 21.25
N LYS A 111 -12.23 21.67 22.14
CA LYS A 111 -13.45 22.45 21.85
C LYS A 111 -13.09 23.77 21.18
N ILE A 112 -13.82 24.09 20.13
CA ILE A 112 -13.61 25.28 19.31
C ILE A 112 -14.94 25.99 19.03
N THR A 113 -14.88 27.32 18.93
CA THR A 113 -16.01 28.14 18.48
C THR A 113 -15.67 28.74 17.13
N PRO A 114 -16.39 28.37 16.05
CA PRO A 114 -16.31 29.06 14.76
C PRO A 114 -16.62 30.55 14.92
N LEU A 115 -15.75 31.41 14.39
CA LEU A 115 -15.97 32.86 14.32
C LEU A 115 -16.61 33.28 12.99
N GLY A 116 -16.47 32.45 11.95
CA GLY A 116 -17.06 32.65 10.62
C GLY A 116 -16.34 31.85 9.55
N LEU A 117 -16.99 31.68 8.39
CA LEU A 117 -16.35 31.10 7.22
C LEU A 117 -15.38 32.11 6.59
N ILE A 118 -14.28 31.63 6.04
CA ILE A 118 -13.31 32.48 5.35
C ILE A 118 -13.75 32.66 3.91
N GLY A 119 -13.81 33.91 3.45
CA GLY A 119 -14.19 34.26 2.09
C GLY A 119 -13.12 34.98 1.29
N ASP A 120 -13.33 35.02 -0.02
CA ASP A 120 -12.54 35.80 -0.97
C ASP A 120 -12.82 37.31 -0.83
N LYS A 121 -12.19 38.13 -1.69
CA LYS A 121 -12.36 39.60 -1.66
C LYS A 121 -13.80 40.06 -1.93
N PHE A 122 -14.66 39.19 -2.43
CA PHE A 122 -16.06 39.46 -2.75
C PHE A 122 -17.03 38.88 -1.73
N GLY A 123 -16.52 38.28 -0.64
CA GLY A 123 -17.37 37.64 0.37
C GLY A 123 -17.88 36.26 -0.04
N ARG A 124 -17.31 35.63 -1.08
CA ARG A 124 -17.65 34.24 -1.45
C ARG A 124 -16.83 33.28 -0.60
N ARG A 125 -17.46 32.25 -0.02
CA ARG A 125 -16.77 31.28 0.84
C ARG A 125 -15.63 30.59 0.07
N LEU A 126 -14.49 30.38 0.74
CA LEU A 126 -13.39 29.59 0.22
C LEU A 126 -13.57 28.14 0.61
N ASN A 127 -13.45 27.25 -0.38
CA ASN A 127 -13.51 25.81 -0.17
C ASN A 127 -12.28 25.15 -0.80
N VAL A 128 -11.69 24.14 -0.13
CA VAL A 128 -10.50 23.43 -0.63
C VAL A 128 -10.74 22.76 -1.99
N TRP A 129 -12.00 22.46 -2.34
CA TRP A 129 -12.40 21.91 -3.64
C TRP A 129 -11.96 22.77 -4.83
N ASP A 130 -11.91 24.08 -4.65
CA ASP A 130 -11.53 25.05 -5.68
C ASP A 130 -10.00 25.19 -5.84
N TYR A 131 -9.23 24.50 -4.99
CA TYR A 131 -7.76 24.58 -4.94
C TYR A 131 -7.06 23.26 -5.24
N LYS A 132 -7.78 22.29 -5.81
CA LYS A 132 -7.24 21.04 -6.34
C LYS A 132 -6.13 21.28 -7.37
N VAL A 133 -5.25 20.31 -7.54
CA VAL A 133 -4.22 20.36 -8.60
C VAL A 133 -4.85 20.48 -9.98
N SER A 134 -4.17 21.17 -10.89
CA SER A 134 -4.65 21.39 -12.25
C SER A 134 -4.26 20.23 -13.15
N SER A 135 -5.18 19.29 -13.37
CA SER A 135 -5.07 18.17 -14.29
C SER A 135 -6.48 17.65 -14.61
N ASP A 136 -6.66 16.90 -15.69
CA ASP A 136 -7.95 16.27 -16.00
C ASP A 136 -8.25 15.04 -15.13
N ASP A 137 -9.52 14.62 -15.14
CA ASP A 137 -10.03 13.48 -14.38
C ASP A 137 -10.18 12.22 -15.25
N LEU A 138 -9.56 12.20 -16.44
CA LEU A 138 -9.61 11.05 -17.33
C LEU A 138 -8.75 9.92 -16.76
N ARG A 139 -9.10 8.70 -17.11
CA ARG A 139 -8.38 7.54 -16.63
C ARG A 139 -6.90 7.57 -17.10
N PRO A 140 -5.91 7.54 -16.18
CA PRO A 140 -4.50 7.64 -16.52
C PRO A 140 -3.97 6.34 -17.14
N SER A 141 -2.83 6.42 -17.81
CA SER A 141 -2.04 5.26 -18.24
C SER A 141 -0.89 4.91 -17.28
N LEU A 142 -0.65 5.75 -16.26
CA LEU A 142 0.37 5.55 -15.24
C LEU A 142 0.09 4.26 -14.44
N PRO A 143 0.99 3.27 -14.43
CA PRO A 143 0.84 2.05 -13.65
C PRO A 143 0.85 2.35 -12.16
N ILE A 144 0.02 1.60 -11.41
CA ILE A 144 -0.13 1.81 -9.97
C ILE A 144 0.19 0.54 -9.17
N VAL A 145 0.62 0.71 -7.93
CA VAL A 145 0.68 -0.35 -6.91
C VAL A 145 -0.18 0.08 -5.75
N LEU A 146 -1.12 -0.76 -5.35
CA LEU A 146 -2.04 -0.47 -4.26
C LEU A 146 -1.46 -0.97 -2.92
N SER A 147 -1.54 -0.14 -1.89
CA SER A 147 -1.31 -0.50 -0.49
C SER A 147 -2.64 -0.44 0.26
N LEU A 148 -3.16 -1.61 0.60
CA LEU A 148 -4.41 -1.83 1.33
C LEU A 148 -4.10 -2.59 2.62
N GLY A 149 -5.04 -2.63 3.56
CA GLY A 149 -4.79 -3.34 4.81
C GLY A 149 -6.05 -3.66 5.62
N THR A 150 -5.86 -4.43 6.68
CA THR A 150 -6.95 -4.90 7.54
C THR A 150 -7.68 -3.74 8.24
N SER A 151 -6.94 -2.75 8.73
CA SER A 151 -7.46 -1.61 9.50
C SER A 151 -6.43 -0.48 9.59
N MET A 152 -6.76 0.59 10.34
CA MET A 152 -5.82 1.66 10.67
C MET A 152 -4.60 1.06 11.38
N ASN A 153 -3.42 1.65 11.19
CA ASN A 153 -2.19 1.22 11.87
C ASN A 153 -1.69 -0.21 11.51
N ALA A 154 -2.29 -0.90 10.54
CA ALA A 154 -1.83 -2.21 10.04
C ALA A 154 -0.45 -2.18 9.35
N GLY A 155 0.04 -0.99 9.01
CA GLY A 155 1.32 -0.78 8.35
C GLY A 155 1.23 -0.29 6.91
N LYS A 156 0.05 0.10 6.41
CA LYS A 156 -0.17 0.58 5.03
C LYS A 156 0.81 1.70 4.63
N THR A 157 0.91 2.76 5.42
CA THR A 157 1.83 3.89 5.16
C THR A 157 3.28 3.44 5.07
N LEU A 158 3.72 2.56 5.98
CA LEU A 158 5.10 2.05 5.98
C LEU A 158 5.36 1.12 4.80
N THR A 159 4.38 0.29 4.42
CA THR A 159 4.43 -0.52 3.20
C THR A 159 4.54 0.37 1.96
N ALA A 160 3.72 1.41 1.84
CA ALA A 160 3.77 2.37 0.74
C ALA A 160 5.13 3.10 0.69
N THR A 161 5.61 3.57 1.84
CA THR A 161 6.94 4.18 2.02
C THR A 161 8.06 3.25 1.56
N SER A 162 7.96 1.97 1.91
CA SER A 162 8.97 0.97 1.56
C SER A 162 9.00 0.67 0.07
N LEU A 163 7.82 0.56 -0.56
CA LEU A 163 7.69 0.43 -2.01
C LEU A 163 8.26 1.65 -2.76
N VAL A 164 8.05 2.86 -2.24
CA VAL A 164 8.66 4.07 -2.80
C VAL A 164 10.18 3.91 -2.83
N ARG A 165 10.82 3.57 -1.70
CA ARG A 165 12.28 3.38 -1.67
C ARG A 165 12.75 2.30 -2.65
N GLY A 166 12.04 1.17 -2.72
CA GLY A 166 12.36 0.08 -3.65
C GLY A 166 12.31 0.54 -5.11
N PHE A 167 11.27 1.25 -5.52
CA PHE A 167 11.18 1.81 -6.88
C PHE A 167 12.24 2.90 -7.15
N LYS A 168 12.56 3.74 -6.16
CA LYS A 168 13.64 4.72 -6.30
C LYS A 168 15.00 4.05 -6.51
N ARG A 169 15.28 2.95 -5.81
CA ARG A 169 16.51 2.15 -6.03
C ARG A 169 16.55 1.50 -7.41
N ALA A 170 15.39 1.16 -7.98
CA ALA A 170 15.28 0.69 -9.36
C ALA A 170 15.43 1.81 -10.42
N GLY A 171 15.75 3.04 -9.99
CA GLY A 171 15.97 4.19 -10.88
C GLY A 171 14.69 4.82 -11.44
N LEU A 172 13.52 4.48 -10.88
CA LEU A 172 12.24 5.00 -11.35
C LEU A 172 11.88 6.32 -10.67
N LYS A 173 11.08 7.14 -11.35
CA LYS A 173 10.38 8.28 -10.76
C LYS A 173 9.06 7.85 -10.17
N VAL A 174 8.80 8.19 -8.92
CA VAL A 174 7.72 7.61 -8.12
C VAL A 174 6.79 8.69 -7.61
N ALA A 175 5.49 8.49 -7.84
CA ALA A 175 4.45 9.23 -7.12
C ALA A 175 4.00 8.43 -5.90
N ALA A 176 3.87 9.08 -4.75
CA ALA A 176 3.23 8.52 -3.56
C ALA A 176 1.91 9.23 -3.33
N LEU A 177 0.80 8.48 -3.40
CA LEU A 177 -0.55 9.00 -3.31
C LEU A 177 -1.28 8.39 -2.12
N LYS A 178 -2.04 9.21 -1.39
CA LYS A 178 -3.05 8.74 -0.44
C LYS A 178 -4.42 9.26 -0.85
N ILE A 179 -5.26 8.39 -1.40
CA ILE A 179 -6.50 8.82 -2.08
C ILE A 179 -7.72 8.90 -1.16
N THR A 180 -7.60 8.40 0.07
CA THR A 180 -8.64 8.46 1.10
C THR A 180 -8.04 8.78 2.47
N GLY A 181 -8.84 9.41 3.34
CA GLY A 181 -8.45 9.70 4.71
C GLY A 181 -8.97 11.03 5.24
N THR A 182 -8.25 11.56 6.23
CA THR A 182 -8.52 12.83 6.91
C THR A 182 -7.27 13.68 6.85
N GLY A 183 -7.36 14.96 6.45
CA GLY A 183 -6.19 15.80 6.18
C GLY A 183 -5.22 15.86 7.38
N SER A 184 -4.05 15.24 7.24
CA SER A 184 -2.91 15.28 8.16
C SER A 184 -1.64 14.93 7.40
N GLY A 185 -0.54 15.61 7.66
CA GLY A 185 0.67 15.50 6.84
C GLY A 185 1.59 14.35 7.20
N GLY A 186 1.38 13.65 8.32
CA GLY A 186 2.26 12.55 8.77
C GLY A 186 2.56 11.52 7.68
N ASP A 187 1.52 11.06 6.95
CA ASP A 187 1.68 10.11 5.85
C ASP A 187 2.41 10.73 4.64
N THR A 188 2.21 12.02 4.37
CA THR A 188 2.87 12.77 3.29
C THR A 188 4.38 12.92 3.53
N TRP A 189 4.78 13.21 4.77
CA TRP A 189 6.18 13.52 5.08
C TRP A 189 7.07 12.28 4.97
N ILE A 190 6.63 11.14 5.49
CA ILE A 190 7.43 9.91 5.48
C ILE A 190 7.70 9.39 4.05
N VAL A 191 6.71 9.45 3.16
CA VAL A 191 6.90 9.03 1.75
C VAL A 191 7.76 10.02 0.97
N ARG A 192 7.77 11.30 1.36
CA ARG A 192 8.70 12.30 0.81
C ARG A 192 10.13 11.99 1.22
N ASP A 193 10.35 11.65 2.48
CA ASP A 193 11.68 11.27 3.01
C ASP A 193 12.17 9.92 2.44
N ALA A 194 11.24 9.07 2.00
CA ALA A 194 11.55 7.88 1.20
C ALA A 194 12.02 8.19 -0.23
N GLY A 195 11.92 9.44 -0.67
CA GLY A 195 12.42 9.90 -1.96
C GLY A 195 11.39 9.92 -3.08
N ALA A 196 10.09 9.89 -2.78
CA ALA A 196 9.05 10.11 -3.79
C ALA A 196 9.26 11.46 -4.51
N ASP A 197 9.16 11.45 -5.84
CA ASP A 197 9.34 12.64 -6.68
C ASP A 197 8.11 13.56 -6.60
N ILE A 198 6.92 12.94 -6.50
CA ILE A 198 5.64 13.62 -6.30
C ILE A 198 4.92 12.98 -5.11
N VAL A 199 4.47 13.81 -4.17
CA VAL A 199 3.65 13.37 -3.04
C VAL A 199 2.36 14.16 -3.04
N LEU A 200 1.23 13.47 -3.10
CA LEU A 200 -0.10 14.07 -3.10
C LEU A 200 -1.05 13.26 -2.22
N ASP A 201 -2.04 13.93 -1.65
CA ASP A 201 -3.16 13.26 -0.98
C ASP A 201 -4.52 13.76 -1.49
N PHE A 202 -5.62 13.22 -0.96
CA PHE A 202 -6.98 13.66 -1.28
C PHE A 202 -7.22 15.18 -1.10
N THR A 203 -6.46 15.88 -0.25
CA THR A 203 -6.53 17.35 -0.15
C THR A 203 -5.95 18.05 -1.38
N ASP A 204 -4.96 17.46 -2.05
CA ASP A 204 -4.54 17.93 -3.37
C ASP A 204 -5.60 17.66 -4.46
N ALA A 205 -6.52 16.71 -4.22
CA ALA A 205 -7.68 16.46 -5.08
C ALA A 205 -8.91 17.32 -4.73
N GLY A 206 -8.84 18.14 -3.67
CA GLY A 206 -9.91 19.05 -3.26
C GLY A 206 -10.75 18.57 -2.06
N PHE A 207 -10.30 17.56 -1.30
CA PHE A 207 -11.02 17.06 -0.13
C PHE A 207 -10.34 17.46 1.20
N ALA A 208 -11.10 17.97 2.17
CA ALA A 208 -10.60 18.08 3.54
C ALA A 208 -10.51 16.70 4.22
N THR A 209 -11.51 15.85 3.94
CA THR A 209 -11.60 14.44 4.30
C THR A 209 -12.39 13.71 3.22
N THR A 210 -12.25 12.39 3.10
CA THR A 210 -13.01 11.59 2.12
C THR A 210 -14.20 10.85 2.72
N TYR A 211 -14.41 10.93 4.03
CA TYR A 211 -15.54 10.25 4.68
C TYR A 211 -16.87 10.89 4.24
N LEU A 212 -17.82 10.05 3.80
CA LEU A 212 -19.09 10.41 3.17
C LEU A 212 -18.99 11.08 1.79
N ALA A 213 -17.79 11.10 1.18
CA ALA A 213 -17.66 11.43 -0.24
C ALA A 213 -18.12 10.24 -1.10
N SER A 214 -18.72 10.49 -2.26
CA SER A 214 -19.04 9.40 -3.18
C SER A 214 -17.75 8.80 -3.76
N VAL A 215 -17.78 7.49 -3.99
CA VAL A 215 -16.66 6.76 -4.62
C VAL A 215 -16.30 7.33 -5.99
N GLU A 216 -17.29 7.76 -6.76
CA GLU A 216 -17.06 8.43 -8.06
C GLU A 216 -16.23 9.71 -7.91
N MET A 217 -16.48 10.52 -6.87
CA MET A 217 -15.69 11.72 -6.62
C MET A 217 -14.27 11.39 -6.16
N ILE A 218 -14.10 10.35 -5.32
CA ILE A 218 -12.78 9.88 -4.88
C ILE A 218 -11.99 9.35 -6.08
N GLU A 219 -12.62 8.59 -6.97
CA GLU A 219 -12.02 8.04 -8.18
C GLU A 219 -11.57 9.14 -9.14
N LYS A 220 -12.45 10.11 -9.46
CA LYS A 220 -12.08 11.29 -10.27
C LYS A 220 -10.94 12.07 -9.63
N GLY A 221 -10.97 12.23 -8.30
CA GLY A 221 -9.89 12.83 -7.54
C GLY A 221 -8.57 12.09 -7.71
N ALA A 222 -8.57 10.77 -7.55
CA ALA A 222 -7.38 9.94 -7.72
C ALA A 222 -6.83 9.99 -9.15
N PHE A 223 -7.68 9.98 -10.18
CA PHE A 223 -7.24 10.13 -11.57
C PHE A 223 -6.58 11.47 -11.82
N ARG A 224 -7.13 12.54 -11.27
CA ARG A 224 -6.51 13.86 -11.31
C ARG A 224 -5.11 13.88 -10.69
N LEU A 225 -4.95 13.24 -9.53
CA LEU A 225 -3.63 13.14 -8.87
C LEU A 225 -2.64 12.33 -9.71
N LEU A 226 -3.10 11.23 -10.32
CA LEU A 226 -2.28 10.36 -11.16
C LEU A 226 -1.87 11.03 -12.47
N ASN A 227 -2.79 11.75 -13.14
CA ASN A 227 -2.48 12.53 -14.33
C ASN A 227 -1.51 13.66 -14.00
N HIS A 228 -1.72 14.37 -12.89
CA HIS A 228 -0.78 15.38 -12.42
C HIS A 228 0.62 14.80 -12.17
N ALA A 229 0.71 13.61 -11.55
CA ALA A 229 1.98 12.92 -11.36
C ALA A 229 2.63 12.50 -12.70
N ALA A 230 1.84 12.01 -13.65
CA ALA A 230 2.32 11.62 -14.98
C ALA A 230 2.85 12.82 -15.77
N GLU A 231 2.14 13.96 -15.75
CA GLU A 231 2.56 15.23 -16.36
C GLU A 231 3.87 15.75 -15.76
N ASN A 232 4.12 15.47 -14.48
CA ASN A 232 5.36 15.80 -13.78
C ASN A 232 6.43 14.69 -13.87
N GLY A 233 6.23 13.72 -14.77
CA GLY A 233 7.26 12.78 -15.20
C GLY A 233 7.43 11.54 -14.31
N CYS A 234 6.46 11.19 -13.47
CA CYS A 234 6.50 9.92 -12.73
C CYS A 234 6.34 8.70 -13.65
N ASP A 235 6.94 7.58 -13.24
CA ASP A 235 6.93 6.30 -13.95
C ASP A 235 5.95 5.29 -13.36
N VAL A 236 5.71 5.39 -12.05
CA VAL A 236 4.83 4.52 -11.28
C VAL A 236 4.25 5.30 -10.11
N ALA A 237 3.03 4.95 -9.70
CA ALA A 237 2.43 5.48 -8.48
C ALA A 237 2.23 4.38 -7.43
N VAL A 238 2.62 4.65 -6.19
CA VAL A 238 2.23 3.85 -5.02
C VAL A 238 1.03 4.54 -4.37
N ILE A 239 -0.10 3.85 -4.29
CA ILE A 239 -1.35 4.40 -3.76
C ILE A 239 -1.71 3.71 -2.45
N GLU A 240 -1.76 4.47 -1.37
CA GLU A 240 -2.42 4.05 -0.14
C GLU A 240 -3.92 4.32 -0.23
N ILE A 241 -4.72 3.30 0.11
CA ILE A 241 -6.16 3.42 0.33
C ILE A 241 -6.44 3.14 1.81
N ALA A 242 -6.91 4.16 2.50
CA ALA A 242 -7.44 4.08 3.86
C ALA A 242 -8.99 3.92 3.84
N ASP A 243 -9.63 3.33 4.84
CA ASP A 243 -9.01 2.70 6.01
C ASP A 243 -8.85 1.17 5.84
N GLY A 244 -9.61 0.35 6.58
CA GLY A 244 -9.63 -1.10 6.41
C GLY A 244 -10.61 -1.52 5.33
N LEU A 245 -10.49 -2.76 4.81
CA LEU A 245 -11.36 -3.27 3.73
C LEU A 245 -12.87 -3.25 4.03
N GLN A 246 -13.26 -3.22 5.31
CA GLN A 246 -14.67 -3.16 5.73
C GLN A 246 -15.22 -1.73 5.82
N GLN A 247 -14.37 -0.71 5.75
CA GLN A 247 -14.81 0.67 5.69
C GLN A 247 -15.55 0.86 4.36
N LYS A 248 -16.74 1.48 4.41
CA LYS A 248 -17.71 1.48 3.29
C LYS A 248 -17.11 1.96 1.97
N GLU A 249 -16.44 3.11 1.99
CA GLU A 249 -15.82 3.70 0.81
C GLU A 249 -14.69 2.81 0.28
N THR A 250 -13.92 2.17 1.17
CA THR A 250 -12.86 1.21 0.79
C THR A 250 -13.44 -0.04 0.16
N SER A 251 -14.51 -0.61 0.72
CA SER A 251 -15.15 -1.83 0.22
C SER A 251 -15.77 -1.62 -1.16
N GLU A 252 -16.28 -0.42 -1.43
CA GLU A 252 -16.76 -0.03 -2.76
C GLU A 252 -15.60 0.26 -3.73
N LEU A 253 -14.54 0.94 -3.28
CA LEU A 253 -13.34 1.24 -4.09
C LEU A 253 -12.61 -0.02 -4.57
N ILE A 254 -12.52 -1.07 -3.74
CA ILE A 254 -11.88 -2.32 -4.17
C ILE A 254 -12.68 -3.04 -5.26
N LEU A 255 -13.97 -2.75 -5.43
CA LEU A 255 -14.78 -3.32 -6.51
C LEU A 255 -14.66 -2.52 -7.82
N ALA A 256 -14.12 -1.29 -7.76
CA ALA A 256 -13.95 -0.45 -8.93
C ALA A 256 -12.92 -1.03 -9.92
N GLU A 257 -13.38 -1.35 -11.13
CA GLU A 257 -12.54 -1.94 -12.18
C GLU A 257 -11.40 -1.00 -12.61
N SER A 258 -11.63 0.30 -12.53
CA SER A 258 -10.73 1.31 -13.03
C SER A 258 -9.36 1.29 -12.36
N PHE A 259 -9.29 1.14 -11.04
CA PHE A 259 -8.03 0.94 -10.31
C PHE A 259 -7.43 -0.43 -10.60
N ARG A 260 -8.24 -1.49 -10.51
CA ARG A 260 -7.80 -2.88 -10.68
C ARG A 260 -7.07 -3.11 -12.01
N SER A 261 -7.58 -2.53 -13.09
CA SER A 261 -7.01 -2.70 -14.42
C SER A 261 -5.75 -1.85 -14.67
N MET A 262 -5.51 -0.78 -13.90
CA MET A 262 -4.25 -0.03 -13.90
C MET A 262 -3.18 -0.64 -12.99
N ALA A 263 -3.60 -1.38 -11.96
CA ALA A 263 -2.70 -1.94 -10.96
C ALA A 263 -1.75 -2.99 -11.54
N LEU A 264 -0.45 -2.85 -11.25
CA LEU A 264 0.52 -3.94 -11.35
C LEU A 264 0.18 -5.02 -10.32
N GLY A 265 -0.25 -4.60 -9.14
CA GLY A 265 -0.88 -5.45 -8.13
C GLY A 265 -1.07 -4.71 -6.81
N THR A 266 -1.42 -5.49 -5.79
CA THR A 266 -1.76 -5.01 -4.45
C THR A 266 -0.86 -5.63 -3.40
N ILE A 267 -0.34 -4.82 -2.49
CA ILE A 267 0.36 -5.27 -1.28
C ILE A 267 -0.60 -5.11 -0.10
N PHE A 268 -0.79 -6.19 0.66
CA PHE A 268 -1.75 -6.20 1.76
C PHE A 268 -1.04 -6.13 3.11
N ALA A 269 -1.28 -5.06 3.86
CA ALA A 269 -0.76 -4.86 5.21
C ALA A 269 -1.71 -5.46 6.26
N SER A 270 -1.21 -6.42 7.06
CA SER A 270 -2.01 -7.11 8.08
C SER A 270 -1.42 -6.98 9.48
N TYR A 271 -2.30 -7.12 10.48
CA TYR A 271 -1.94 -7.26 11.89
C TYR A 271 -1.57 -8.69 12.30
N ASP A 272 -2.34 -9.66 11.79
CA ASP A 272 -2.28 -11.06 12.18
C ASP A 272 -2.54 -11.99 10.96
N ALA A 273 -2.38 -13.30 11.17
CA ALA A 273 -2.49 -14.30 10.11
C ALA A 273 -3.93 -14.49 9.60
N MET A 274 -4.95 -14.40 10.47
CA MET A 274 -6.35 -14.54 10.07
C MET A 274 -6.80 -13.34 9.24
N GLY A 275 -6.45 -12.11 9.68
CA GLY A 275 -6.67 -10.88 8.93
C GLY A 275 -5.96 -10.90 7.58
N ALA A 276 -4.76 -11.47 7.51
CA ALA A 276 -4.04 -11.64 6.25
C ALA A 276 -4.81 -12.57 5.30
N LYS A 277 -5.23 -13.75 5.78
CA LYS A 277 -6.00 -14.71 4.98
C LYS A 277 -7.31 -14.10 4.46
N TYR A 278 -8.11 -13.54 5.36
CA TYR A 278 -9.41 -12.97 4.99
C TYR A 278 -9.27 -11.79 4.03
N GLY A 279 -8.29 -10.90 4.27
CA GLY A 279 -8.05 -9.76 3.39
C GLY A 279 -7.56 -10.16 2.01
N VAL A 280 -6.63 -11.12 1.92
CA VAL A 280 -6.16 -11.67 0.64
C VAL A 280 -7.32 -12.32 -0.12
N ASP A 281 -8.14 -13.14 0.54
CA ASP A 281 -9.30 -13.78 -0.10
C ASP A 281 -10.30 -12.75 -0.60
N THR A 282 -10.61 -11.73 0.21
CA THR A 282 -11.55 -10.66 -0.14
C THR A 282 -11.06 -9.90 -1.38
N LEU A 283 -9.77 -9.54 -1.42
CA LEU A 283 -9.18 -8.85 -2.55
C LEU A 283 -9.14 -9.71 -3.81
N ARG A 284 -8.78 -10.99 -3.69
CA ARG A 284 -8.79 -11.95 -4.81
C ARG A 284 -10.21 -12.16 -5.34
N ALA A 285 -11.22 -12.27 -4.48
CA ALA A 285 -12.63 -12.36 -4.86
C ALA A 285 -13.11 -11.09 -5.58
N ALA A 286 -12.60 -9.92 -5.20
CA ALA A 286 -12.79 -8.66 -5.91
C ALA A 286 -11.92 -8.52 -7.18
N GLY A 287 -11.16 -9.55 -7.57
CA GLY A 287 -10.35 -9.61 -8.78
C GLY A 287 -8.96 -8.97 -8.69
N HIS A 288 -8.52 -8.51 -7.52
CA HIS A 288 -7.18 -7.95 -7.34
C HIS A 288 -6.11 -9.03 -7.43
N LYS A 289 -4.96 -8.65 -7.99
CA LYS A 289 -3.73 -9.45 -7.94
C LYS A 289 -2.95 -9.06 -6.69
N VAL A 290 -3.13 -9.82 -5.62
CA VAL A 290 -2.40 -9.60 -4.36
C VAL A 290 -1.02 -10.24 -4.47
N LEU A 291 0.03 -9.42 -4.46
CA LEU A 291 1.40 -9.84 -4.75
C LEU A 291 2.18 -10.24 -3.50
N ALA A 292 1.82 -9.68 -2.34
CA ALA A 292 2.54 -9.88 -1.10
C ALA A 292 1.71 -9.49 0.11
N ILE A 293 2.15 -9.98 1.27
CA ILE A 293 1.72 -9.53 2.58
C ILE A 293 2.84 -8.70 3.21
N SER A 294 2.48 -7.70 4.01
CA SER A 294 3.41 -6.95 4.86
C SER A 294 2.67 -6.41 6.09
N GLY A 295 3.24 -5.41 6.76
CA GLY A 295 2.63 -4.74 7.90
C GLY A 295 3.05 -5.32 9.25
N ARG A 296 2.27 -5.05 10.29
CA ARG A 296 2.61 -5.40 11.69
C ARG A 296 2.78 -6.90 11.92
N LEU A 297 2.11 -7.73 11.12
CA LEU A 297 2.28 -9.18 11.10
C LEU A 297 3.75 -9.61 11.01
N GLY A 298 4.58 -8.84 10.28
CA GLY A 298 6.01 -9.13 10.12
C GLY A 298 6.81 -9.20 11.43
N ARG A 299 6.27 -8.69 12.54
CA ARG A 299 6.88 -8.78 13.87
C ARG A 299 6.65 -10.12 14.58
N SER A 300 5.80 -10.98 14.04
CA SER A 300 5.47 -12.29 14.60
C SER A 300 5.97 -13.39 13.66
N PRO A 301 7.16 -14.00 13.91
CA PRO A 301 7.65 -15.09 13.08
C PRO A 301 6.67 -16.27 12.97
N LEU A 302 5.93 -16.57 14.04
CA LEU A 302 4.89 -17.60 14.01
C LEU A 302 3.70 -17.17 13.14
N GLY A 303 3.20 -15.94 13.34
CA GLY A 303 2.08 -15.42 12.55
C GLY A 303 2.43 -15.27 11.07
N VAL A 304 3.67 -14.91 10.74
CA VAL A 304 4.17 -14.91 9.36
C VAL A 304 4.02 -16.30 8.76
N ARG A 305 4.53 -17.36 9.42
CA ARG A 305 4.41 -18.73 8.90
C ARG A 305 2.96 -19.14 8.69
N GLU A 306 2.09 -18.85 9.66
CA GLU A 306 0.65 -19.15 9.55
C GLU A 306 0.00 -18.41 8.38
N ALA A 307 0.34 -17.14 8.16
CA ALA A 307 -0.20 -16.34 7.07
C ALA A 307 0.28 -16.84 5.70
N GLU A 308 1.57 -17.13 5.55
CA GLU A 308 2.13 -17.66 4.31
C GLU A 308 1.52 -19.02 3.96
N GLU A 309 1.37 -19.90 4.96
CA GLU A 309 0.70 -21.19 4.81
C GLU A 309 -0.76 -21.03 4.40
N ALA A 310 -1.48 -20.11 5.03
CA ALA A 310 -2.89 -19.88 4.73
C ALA A 310 -3.12 -19.22 3.36
N THR A 311 -2.22 -18.34 2.92
CA THR A 311 -2.46 -17.47 1.75
C THR A 311 -1.73 -17.90 0.48
N GLY A 312 -0.64 -18.66 0.63
CA GLY A 312 0.31 -18.99 -0.43
C GLY A 312 1.12 -17.79 -0.91
N LEU A 313 1.17 -16.69 -0.15
CA LEU A 313 1.93 -15.48 -0.47
C LEU A 313 3.05 -15.27 0.55
N HIS A 314 4.17 -14.69 0.12
CA HIS A 314 5.26 -14.33 1.02
C HIS A 314 4.93 -13.06 1.82
N CYS A 315 5.38 -13.05 3.09
CA CYS A 315 5.34 -11.88 3.94
C CYS A 315 6.68 -11.13 3.88
N TYR A 316 6.69 -9.95 3.26
CA TYR A 316 7.88 -9.13 3.13
C TYR A 316 7.99 -8.15 4.30
N SER A 317 9.19 -8.04 4.88
CA SER A 317 9.49 -6.96 5.81
C SER A 317 9.55 -5.61 5.08
N PRO A 318 9.42 -4.48 5.80
CA PRO A 318 9.66 -3.16 5.22
C PRO A 318 11.05 -3.06 4.55
N TRP A 319 12.06 -3.73 5.09
CA TRP A 319 13.43 -3.71 4.57
C TRP A 319 13.54 -4.44 3.24
N ASP A 320 12.94 -5.62 3.12
CA ASP A 320 12.91 -6.38 1.85
C ASP A 320 12.26 -5.54 0.73
N LEU A 321 11.16 -4.84 1.06
CA LEU A 321 10.48 -3.95 0.13
C LEU A 321 11.33 -2.73 -0.26
N GLN A 322 12.03 -2.12 0.70
CA GLN A 322 12.94 -0.98 0.45
C GLN A 322 14.16 -1.38 -0.38
N ASP A 323 14.64 -2.60 -0.23
CA ASP A 323 15.73 -3.16 -1.01
C ASP A 323 15.28 -3.58 -2.41
N GLY A 324 13.96 -3.65 -2.66
CA GLY A 324 13.39 -3.89 -3.98
C GLY A 324 13.11 -5.36 -4.28
N ALA A 325 12.88 -6.19 -3.25
CA ALA A 325 12.64 -7.63 -3.40
C ALA A 325 11.45 -7.99 -4.32
N LEU A 326 10.46 -7.10 -4.46
CA LEU A 326 9.34 -7.28 -5.40
C LEU A 326 9.65 -6.85 -6.85
N GLY A 327 10.85 -6.34 -7.13
CA GLY A 327 11.27 -5.90 -8.45
C GLY A 327 11.01 -6.93 -9.56
N PRO A 328 11.41 -8.21 -9.40
CA PRO A 328 11.13 -9.25 -10.39
C PRO A 328 9.63 -9.42 -10.67
N VAL A 329 8.78 -9.39 -9.64
CA VAL A 329 7.32 -9.47 -9.78
C VAL A 329 6.77 -8.26 -10.55
N PHE A 330 7.20 -7.04 -10.22
CA PHE A 330 6.74 -5.84 -10.92
C PHE A 330 7.15 -5.82 -12.39
N ARG A 331 8.37 -6.25 -12.71
CA ARG A 331 8.83 -6.38 -14.11
C ARG A 331 8.02 -7.41 -14.89
N ALA A 332 7.80 -8.59 -14.31
CA ALA A 332 6.99 -9.64 -14.92
C ALA A 332 5.56 -9.16 -15.19
N ARG A 333 4.93 -8.51 -14.20
CA ARG A 333 3.56 -7.96 -14.33
C ARG A 333 3.48 -6.83 -15.35
N ALA A 334 4.53 -5.99 -15.46
CA ALA A 334 4.59 -4.97 -16.49
C ALA A 334 4.72 -5.58 -17.89
N ALA A 335 5.57 -6.59 -18.07
CA ALA A 335 5.71 -7.34 -19.31
C ALA A 335 4.39 -8.04 -19.74
N GLU A 336 3.70 -8.66 -18.79
CA GLU A 336 2.39 -9.30 -19.02
C GLU A 336 1.34 -8.27 -19.50
N LYS A 337 1.30 -7.07 -18.91
CA LYS A 337 0.39 -6.01 -19.39
C LYS A 337 0.76 -5.52 -20.78
N LEU A 338 2.06 -5.42 -21.10
CA LEU A 338 2.53 -5.04 -22.44
C LEU A 338 2.09 -6.06 -23.51
N SER A 339 2.12 -7.37 -23.21
CA SER A 339 1.61 -8.40 -24.12
C SER A 339 0.09 -8.42 -24.21
N ASN A 340 -0.60 -8.02 -23.14
CA ASN A 340 -2.07 -8.05 -23.02
C ASN A 340 -2.74 -6.70 -23.32
N GLY A 341 -2.48 -6.14 -24.50
CA GLY A 341 -3.23 -5.00 -25.03
C GLY A 341 -2.76 -3.61 -24.57
N GLN A 342 -1.67 -3.51 -23.81
CA GLN A 342 -1.05 -2.23 -23.43
C GLN A 342 0.35 -2.03 -24.05
N SER A 343 0.60 -2.63 -25.21
CA SER A 343 1.93 -2.67 -25.87
C SER A 343 2.59 -1.30 -26.06
N ASN A 344 1.79 -0.22 -26.18
CA ASN A 344 2.25 1.16 -26.37
C ASN A 344 2.42 1.97 -25.08
N ASN A 345 2.19 1.38 -23.89
CA ASN A 345 2.33 2.09 -22.63
C ASN A 345 3.83 2.34 -22.30
N PRO A 346 4.32 3.59 -22.33
CA PRO A 346 5.74 3.88 -22.11
C PRO A 346 6.19 3.60 -20.66
N TYR A 347 5.29 3.77 -19.69
CA TYR A 347 5.58 3.55 -18.29
C TYR A 347 5.83 2.08 -17.99
N LEU A 348 4.98 1.18 -18.52
CA LEU A 348 5.18 -0.26 -18.38
C LEU A 348 6.49 -0.73 -19.00
N ARG A 349 6.91 -0.16 -20.14
CA ARG A 349 8.23 -0.48 -20.74
C ARG A 349 9.37 -0.07 -19.82
N ARG A 350 9.30 1.12 -19.20
CA ARG A 350 10.31 1.58 -18.23
C ARG A 350 10.37 0.68 -17.00
N ILE A 351 9.22 0.26 -16.47
CA ILE A 351 9.17 -0.67 -15.35
C ILE A 351 9.77 -2.02 -15.76
N ALA A 352 9.34 -2.61 -16.88
CA ALA A 352 9.85 -3.89 -17.37
C ALA A 352 11.37 -3.88 -17.65
N ALA A 353 11.91 -2.73 -18.08
CA ALA A 353 13.34 -2.54 -18.35
C ALA A 353 14.14 -1.98 -17.15
N SER A 354 13.51 -1.74 -16.00
CA SER A 354 14.19 -1.18 -14.82
C SER A 354 15.28 -2.13 -14.32
N SER A 355 16.40 -1.55 -13.86
CA SER A 355 17.52 -2.32 -13.35
C SER A 355 17.13 -3.10 -12.09
N GLU A 356 17.73 -4.28 -11.91
CA GLU A 356 17.79 -4.88 -10.58
C GLU A 356 18.53 -3.93 -9.64
N ALA A 357 17.93 -3.62 -8.50
CA ALA A 357 18.60 -2.80 -7.49
C ALA A 357 19.90 -3.50 -7.08
N ALA A 358 21.02 -2.77 -7.10
CA ALA A 358 22.29 -3.30 -6.59
C ALA A 358 22.16 -3.56 -5.08
N MET A 359 22.46 -4.79 -4.65
CA MET A 359 22.22 -5.27 -3.28
C MET A 359 23.50 -5.35 -2.45
N PRO A 360 23.40 -5.22 -1.10
CA PRO A 360 24.49 -5.57 -0.19
C PRO A 360 24.89 -7.05 -0.31
N LEU A 361 26.16 -7.35 -0.08
CA LEU A 361 26.71 -8.71 -0.08
C LEU A 361 25.98 -9.60 0.95
N GLY A 362 25.43 -10.75 0.51
CA GLY A 362 24.98 -11.83 1.43
C GLY A 362 23.49 -12.25 1.40
N VAL A 363 22.71 -11.93 0.36
CA VAL A 363 21.31 -12.38 0.22
C VAL A 363 21.11 -13.11 -1.13
N ASP A 364 21.62 -14.33 -1.26
CA ASP A 364 21.73 -15.02 -2.56
C ASP A 364 20.50 -15.83 -2.99
N ARG A 365 19.81 -16.56 -2.09
CA ARG A 365 18.69 -17.46 -2.47
C ARG A 365 17.54 -16.74 -3.20
N ALA A 366 17.24 -15.52 -2.79
CA ALA A 366 16.12 -14.73 -3.29
C ALA A 366 16.32 -14.23 -4.74
N HIS A 367 17.53 -14.25 -5.30
CA HIS A 367 17.83 -13.53 -6.54
C HIS A 367 18.38 -14.42 -7.68
N SER A 368 18.57 -15.72 -7.44
CA SER A 368 18.94 -16.62 -8.53
C SER A 368 17.80 -16.74 -9.55
N HIS A 369 17.97 -16.08 -10.68
CA HIS A 369 17.10 -16.23 -11.85
C HIS A 369 17.04 -17.71 -12.27
N GLN A 370 18.19 -18.40 -12.21
CA GLN A 370 18.28 -19.82 -12.53
C GLN A 370 17.45 -20.69 -11.59
N LEU A 371 17.43 -20.39 -10.28
CA LEU A 371 16.65 -21.14 -9.31
C LEU A 371 15.15 -21.12 -9.61
N ARG A 372 14.62 -19.98 -10.10
CA ARG A 372 13.22 -19.86 -10.53
C ARG A 372 12.90 -20.71 -11.75
N ILE A 373 13.82 -20.71 -12.72
CA ILE A 373 13.72 -21.54 -13.94
C ILE A 373 13.75 -23.02 -13.57
N ASP A 374 14.70 -23.44 -12.74
CA ASP A 374 14.84 -24.84 -12.31
C ASP A 374 13.64 -25.31 -11.49
N PHE A 375 13.15 -24.46 -10.58
CA PHE A 375 11.91 -24.69 -9.85
C PHE A 375 10.72 -24.91 -10.78
N LEU A 376 10.51 -24.00 -11.72
CA LEU A 376 9.38 -24.12 -12.64
C LEU A 376 9.54 -25.30 -13.61
N ALA A 377 10.77 -25.67 -13.98
CA ALA A 377 11.01 -26.89 -14.75
C ALA A 377 10.58 -28.16 -13.99
N LYS A 378 10.85 -28.24 -12.68
CA LYS A 378 10.34 -29.33 -11.82
C LYS A 378 8.82 -29.32 -11.75
N VAL A 379 8.18 -28.16 -11.59
CA VAL A 379 6.72 -28.03 -11.59
C VAL A 379 6.13 -28.52 -12.92
N ALA A 380 6.68 -28.05 -14.04
CA ALA A 380 6.21 -28.43 -15.38
C ALA A 380 6.34 -29.94 -15.62
N ARG A 381 7.45 -30.55 -15.21
CA ARG A 381 7.65 -32.00 -15.30
C ARG A 381 6.54 -32.76 -14.59
N GLU A 382 6.22 -32.41 -13.35
CA GLU A 382 5.19 -33.13 -12.59
C GLU A 382 3.78 -32.89 -13.13
N LEU A 383 3.49 -31.69 -13.67
CA LEU A 383 2.24 -31.42 -14.39
C LEU A 383 2.13 -32.27 -15.67
N ILE A 384 3.20 -32.37 -16.46
CA ILE A 384 3.24 -33.22 -17.65
C ILE A 384 3.04 -34.68 -17.28
N VAL A 385 3.72 -35.17 -16.25
CA VAL A 385 3.56 -36.56 -15.81
C VAL A 385 2.14 -36.85 -15.32
N ALA A 386 1.51 -35.89 -14.65
CA ALA A 386 0.13 -36.01 -14.20
C ALA A 386 -0.89 -36.03 -15.36
N GLU A 387 -0.64 -35.29 -16.44
CA GLU A 387 -1.57 -35.16 -17.58
C GLU A 387 -1.31 -36.19 -18.70
N LEU A 388 -0.04 -36.50 -18.99
CA LEU A 388 0.39 -37.28 -20.15
C LEU A 388 1.12 -38.59 -19.80
N GLY A 389 1.43 -38.84 -18.53
CA GLY A 389 2.19 -40.00 -18.09
C GLY A 389 3.71 -39.80 -18.09
N GLU A 390 4.45 -40.85 -17.72
CA GLU A 390 5.91 -40.78 -17.52
C GLU A 390 6.67 -40.33 -18.77
N VAL A 391 7.68 -39.47 -18.56
CA VAL A 391 8.51 -38.90 -19.63
C VAL A 391 9.72 -39.80 -19.89
N ASN A 392 9.81 -40.36 -21.10
CA ASN A 392 10.98 -41.11 -21.55
C ASN A 392 12.09 -40.19 -22.07
N ALA A 393 13.34 -40.66 -22.04
CA ALA A 393 14.52 -39.87 -22.44
C ALA A 393 14.51 -39.38 -23.90
N ASN A 394 13.69 -39.99 -24.77
CA ASN A 394 13.58 -39.64 -26.19
C ASN A 394 12.44 -38.63 -26.50
N GLY A 395 11.84 -38.02 -25.48
CA GLY A 395 10.71 -37.09 -25.64
C GLY A 395 11.00 -35.85 -26.50
N SER A 396 9.96 -35.29 -27.12
CA SER A 396 10.07 -34.04 -27.89
C SER A 396 10.22 -32.82 -26.97
N LEU A 397 11.09 -31.89 -27.33
CA LEU A 397 11.27 -30.63 -26.60
C LEU A 397 10.20 -29.61 -26.96
N ALA A 398 9.67 -28.94 -25.94
CA ALA A 398 8.76 -27.81 -26.08
C ALA A 398 9.17 -26.67 -25.13
N THR A 399 8.63 -25.47 -25.38
CA THR A 399 8.91 -24.29 -24.57
C THR A 399 7.65 -23.85 -23.84
N TRP A 400 7.78 -23.62 -22.53
CA TRP A 400 6.73 -23.01 -21.70
C TRP A 400 7.11 -21.58 -21.34
N PRO A 401 6.31 -20.56 -21.69
CA PRO A 401 6.56 -19.19 -21.25
C PRO A 401 6.39 -19.06 -19.73
N SER A 402 7.31 -18.32 -19.10
CA SER A 402 7.24 -17.98 -17.68
C SER A 402 7.50 -16.48 -17.44
N PRO A 403 7.11 -15.94 -16.27
CA PRO A 403 7.42 -14.56 -15.89
C PRO A 403 8.93 -14.27 -15.80
N PHE A 404 9.77 -15.30 -15.71
CA PHE A 404 11.23 -15.19 -15.61
C PHE A 404 11.93 -15.75 -16.85
N GLY A 405 11.25 -15.82 -17.99
CA GLY A 405 11.80 -16.32 -19.25
C GLY A 405 11.24 -17.67 -19.68
N SER A 406 11.81 -18.25 -20.72
CA SER A 406 11.33 -19.50 -21.32
C SER A 406 11.88 -20.73 -20.61
N ILE A 407 11.01 -21.68 -20.30
CA ILE A 407 11.38 -22.96 -19.68
C ILE A 407 11.33 -24.04 -20.75
N LEU A 408 12.41 -24.80 -20.88
CA LEU A 408 12.45 -25.97 -21.76
C LEU A 408 11.82 -27.16 -21.04
N VAL A 409 10.85 -27.82 -21.67
CA VAL A 409 10.15 -28.98 -21.13
C VAL A 409 10.20 -30.15 -22.10
N THR A 410 10.33 -31.36 -21.57
CA THR A 410 10.33 -32.60 -22.37
C THR A 410 8.95 -33.25 -22.31
N LEU A 411 8.34 -33.46 -23.48
CA LEU A 411 7.04 -34.14 -23.62
C LEU A 411 7.27 -35.62 -23.99
N PRO A 412 6.45 -36.57 -23.49
CA PRO A 412 6.57 -37.98 -23.84
C PRO A 412 6.38 -38.23 -25.36
N GLU A 413 7.11 -39.19 -25.92
CA GLU A 413 6.95 -39.60 -27.33
C GLU A 413 5.56 -40.19 -27.57
N ARG A 414 4.91 -39.75 -28.65
CA ARG A 414 3.55 -40.22 -29.00
C ARG A 414 3.59 -41.64 -29.54
N PRO A 415 2.64 -42.52 -29.18
CA PRO A 415 2.29 -43.64 -30.04
C PRO A 415 1.74 -43.10 -31.36
N SER A 416 2.31 -43.55 -32.46
CA SER A 416 1.91 -43.20 -33.82
C SER A 416 0.49 -43.73 -34.13
N GLN A 417 -0.57 -43.02 -33.71
CA GLN A 417 -1.92 -43.18 -34.26
C GLN A 417 -2.88 -42.05 -33.83
N GLY A 418 -3.24 -41.19 -34.80
CA GLY A 418 -4.61 -40.72 -35.00
C GLY A 418 -5.16 -39.54 -34.18
N SER A 419 -4.65 -39.19 -33.00
CA SER A 419 -5.15 -38.02 -32.27
C SER A 419 -4.21 -36.81 -32.43
N GLN A 420 -4.76 -35.66 -32.85
CA GLN A 420 -4.12 -34.38 -32.61
C GLN A 420 -4.02 -34.18 -31.09
N GLY A 421 -2.97 -34.71 -30.47
CA GLY A 421 -2.72 -34.56 -29.04
C GLY A 421 -2.48 -33.09 -28.71
N SER A 422 -3.40 -32.50 -27.96
CA SER A 422 -3.31 -31.11 -27.49
C SER A 422 -2.07 -30.93 -26.63
N ILE A 423 -1.31 -29.87 -26.89
CA ILE A 423 -0.30 -29.37 -25.95
C ILE A 423 -1.00 -29.19 -24.59
N PRO A 424 -0.38 -29.61 -23.46
CA PRO A 424 -0.95 -29.42 -22.13
C PRO A 424 -1.47 -28.00 -21.96
N THR A 425 -2.70 -27.87 -21.47
CA THR A 425 -3.41 -26.57 -21.46
C THR A 425 -2.61 -25.52 -20.69
N PHE A 426 -1.93 -25.93 -19.61
CA PHE A 426 -1.10 -25.06 -18.79
C PHE A 426 0.05 -24.39 -19.55
N MET A 427 0.53 -24.99 -20.64
CA MET A 427 1.63 -24.43 -21.43
C MET A 427 1.24 -23.16 -22.20
N SER A 428 -0.07 -22.86 -22.28
CA SER A 428 -0.58 -21.61 -22.84
C SER A 428 -0.68 -20.47 -21.81
N VAL A 429 -0.45 -20.75 -20.53
CA VAL A 429 -0.62 -19.82 -19.41
C VAL A 429 0.71 -19.63 -18.68
N GLN A 430 1.04 -18.39 -18.31
CA GLN A 430 2.19 -18.12 -17.45
C GLN A 430 1.84 -18.33 -15.99
N ALA A 431 2.75 -18.95 -15.23
CA ALA A 431 2.62 -19.04 -13.77
C ALA A 431 2.66 -17.64 -13.13
N PRO A 432 1.84 -17.34 -12.10
CA PRO A 432 1.87 -16.05 -11.42
C PRO A 432 3.22 -15.79 -10.75
N ALA A 433 3.88 -14.68 -11.10
CA ALA A 433 5.21 -14.35 -10.61
C ALA A 433 5.27 -14.31 -9.07
N GLU A 434 4.25 -13.76 -8.43
CA GLU A 434 4.15 -13.65 -6.98
C GLU A 434 4.12 -15.01 -6.25
N LEU A 435 3.49 -16.03 -6.85
CA LEU A 435 3.43 -17.37 -6.26
C LEU A 435 4.74 -18.13 -6.48
N VAL A 436 5.42 -17.88 -7.60
CA VAL A 436 6.75 -18.41 -7.85
C VAL A 436 7.75 -17.83 -6.86
N GLU A 437 7.72 -16.52 -6.63
CA GLU A 437 8.53 -15.89 -5.58
C GLU A 437 8.22 -16.47 -4.21
N ALA A 438 6.93 -16.58 -3.85
CA ALA A 438 6.52 -17.14 -2.57
C ALA A 438 7.02 -18.58 -2.36
N ALA A 439 7.01 -19.39 -3.42
CA ALA A 439 7.57 -20.75 -3.37
C ALA A 439 9.09 -20.74 -3.17
N VAL A 440 9.84 -19.94 -3.94
CA VAL A 440 11.31 -19.89 -3.86
C VAL A 440 11.78 -19.37 -2.49
N LEU A 441 11.08 -18.38 -1.95
CA LEU A 441 11.37 -17.74 -0.66
C LEU A 441 10.81 -18.51 0.56
N ALA A 442 10.08 -19.61 0.34
CA ALA A 442 9.41 -20.34 1.40
C ALA A 442 10.39 -20.84 2.47
N LYS A 443 10.09 -20.50 3.73
CA LYS A 443 10.84 -20.92 4.93
C LYS A 443 10.19 -22.10 5.66
N SER A 444 9.02 -22.56 5.21
CA SER A 444 8.39 -23.78 5.70
C SER A 444 7.88 -24.63 4.54
N ARG A 445 7.82 -25.96 4.74
CA ARG A 445 7.20 -26.88 3.77
C ARG A 445 5.71 -26.58 3.57
N GLY A 446 5.03 -26.07 4.59
CA GLY A 446 3.63 -25.65 4.49
C GLY A 446 3.47 -24.49 3.51
N ALA A 447 4.29 -23.44 3.64
CA ALA A 447 4.25 -22.27 2.77
C ALA A 447 4.60 -22.64 1.31
N LEU A 448 5.61 -23.50 1.13
CA LEU A 448 5.96 -24.02 -0.19
C LEU A 448 4.80 -24.82 -0.81
N LYS A 449 4.20 -25.73 -0.04
CA LYS A 449 3.05 -26.54 -0.49
C LYS A 449 1.86 -25.65 -0.87
N SER A 450 1.57 -24.61 -0.09
CA SER A 450 0.50 -23.65 -0.35
C SER A 450 0.73 -22.89 -1.66
N SER A 451 1.95 -22.36 -1.84
CA SER A 451 2.36 -21.66 -3.07
C SER A 451 2.30 -22.57 -4.30
N LEU A 452 2.79 -23.82 -4.19
CA LEU A 452 2.67 -24.83 -5.24
C LEU A 452 1.22 -25.11 -5.62
N GLY A 453 0.34 -25.31 -4.63
CA GLY A 453 -1.10 -25.49 -4.86
C GLY A 453 -1.71 -24.30 -5.60
N GLY A 454 -1.33 -23.08 -5.22
CA GLY A 454 -1.75 -21.86 -5.90
C GLY A 454 -1.28 -21.77 -7.35
N ILE A 455 -0.02 -22.17 -7.64
CA ILE A 455 0.51 -22.21 -9.01
C ILE A 455 -0.29 -23.20 -9.86
N VAL A 456 -0.49 -24.43 -9.37
CA VAL A 456 -1.26 -25.48 -10.08
C VAL A 456 -2.67 -25.00 -10.40
N GLN A 457 -3.33 -24.37 -9.42
CA GLN A 457 -4.67 -23.81 -9.61
C GLN A 457 -4.69 -22.66 -10.62
N ALA A 458 -3.73 -21.73 -10.54
CA ALA A 458 -3.67 -20.58 -11.45
C ALA A 458 -3.38 -20.98 -12.90
N LEU A 459 -2.71 -22.12 -13.11
CA LEU A 459 -2.46 -22.70 -14.42
C LEU A 459 -3.67 -23.44 -15.01
N GLY A 460 -4.78 -23.55 -14.27
CA GLY A 460 -5.99 -24.26 -14.71
C GLY A 460 -5.84 -25.78 -14.69
N CYS A 461 -4.82 -26.31 -14.01
CA CYS A 461 -4.61 -27.74 -13.87
C CYS A 461 -5.50 -28.36 -12.78
N ALA A 462 -5.84 -29.64 -12.93
CA ALA A 462 -6.39 -30.42 -11.83
C ALA A 462 -5.37 -30.51 -10.68
N PRO A 463 -5.81 -30.57 -9.41
CA PRO A 463 -4.91 -30.79 -8.28
C PRO A 463 -4.06 -32.05 -8.48
N LEU A 464 -2.75 -31.92 -8.26
CA LEU A 464 -1.85 -33.08 -8.31
C LEU A 464 -2.27 -34.13 -7.27
N PRO A 465 -2.19 -35.44 -7.60
CA PRO A 465 -2.37 -36.50 -6.61
C PRO A 465 -1.44 -36.31 -5.41
N ALA A 466 -1.92 -36.65 -4.21
CA ALA A 466 -1.19 -36.37 -2.96
C ALA A 466 0.25 -36.93 -2.94
N ALA A 467 0.48 -38.10 -3.54
CA ALA A 467 1.81 -38.69 -3.67
C ALA A 467 2.75 -37.86 -4.57
N ARG A 468 2.25 -37.36 -5.71
CA ARG A 468 3.00 -36.50 -6.63
C ARG A 468 3.29 -35.14 -6.03
N MET A 469 2.30 -34.53 -5.37
CA MET A 469 2.52 -33.27 -4.66
C MET A 469 3.57 -33.42 -3.55
N SER A 470 3.56 -34.54 -2.82
CA SER A 470 4.56 -34.82 -1.78
C SER A 470 5.96 -35.04 -2.38
N TYR A 471 6.04 -35.73 -3.53
CA TYR A 471 7.29 -35.89 -4.27
C TYR A 471 7.86 -34.55 -4.76
N LEU A 472 7.04 -33.74 -5.45
CA LEU A 472 7.41 -32.40 -5.90
C LEU A 472 7.88 -31.52 -4.75
N LEU A 473 7.16 -31.55 -3.62
CA LEU A 473 7.50 -30.80 -2.43
C LEU A 473 8.88 -31.19 -1.88
N ASN A 474 9.15 -32.50 -1.75
CA ASN A 474 10.43 -32.98 -1.23
C ASN A 474 11.60 -32.66 -2.17
N GLU A 475 11.43 -32.88 -3.47
CA GLU A 475 12.43 -32.56 -4.49
C GLU A 475 12.77 -31.08 -4.53
N THR A 476 11.74 -30.24 -4.48
CA THR A 476 11.90 -28.78 -4.49
C THR A 476 12.56 -28.29 -3.19
N TRP A 477 12.14 -28.85 -2.05
CA TRP A 477 12.73 -28.48 -0.76
C TRP A 477 14.21 -28.85 -0.68
N SER A 478 14.59 -30.05 -1.14
CA SER A 478 15.98 -30.49 -1.22
C SER A 478 16.82 -29.60 -2.14
N MET A 479 16.27 -29.22 -3.31
CA MET A 479 16.90 -28.29 -4.23
C MET A 479 17.18 -26.92 -3.57
N PHE A 480 16.24 -26.42 -2.77
CA PHE A 480 16.42 -25.17 -2.05
C PHE A 480 17.45 -25.27 -0.92
N GLU A 481 17.45 -26.37 -0.15
CA GLU A 481 18.48 -26.62 0.88
C GLU A 481 19.88 -26.69 0.26
N ALA A 482 20.03 -27.34 -0.91
CA ALA A 482 21.30 -27.40 -1.62
C ALA A 482 21.81 -26.02 -2.08
N ALA A 483 20.91 -25.15 -2.57
CA ALA A 483 21.25 -23.78 -2.94
C ALA A 483 21.77 -22.97 -1.73
N ASP A 484 21.08 -23.07 -0.59
CA ASP A 484 21.48 -22.38 0.65
C ASP A 484 22.84 -22.82 1.20
N HIS A 485 23.29 -24.04 0.87
CA HIS A 485 24.61 -24.54 1.25
C HIS A 485 25.73 -24.02 0.34
N HIS A 486 25.44 -23.73 -0.92
CA HIS A 486 26.42 -23.17 -1.86
C HIS A 486 26.71 -21.69 -1.62
N ASP A 487 25.76 -20.96 -1.04
CA ASP A 487 25.82 -19.51 -0.84
C ASP A 487 26.33 -19.07 0.55
N ARG A 488 26.88 -19.99 1.35
CA ARG A 488 27.59 -19.61 2.59
C ARG A 488 29.02 -19.14 2.27
N PRO A 489 29.39 -17.87 2.50
CA PRO A 489 30.81 -17.54 2.60
C PRO A 489 31.39 -18.28 3.81
N LEU A 490 32.65 -18.73 3.69
CA LEU A 490 33.46 -19.23 4.81
C LEU A 490 33.45 -18.20 5.94
N GLN A 491 32.55 -18.36 6.92
CA GLN A 491 32.48 -17.53 8.12
C GLN A 491 33.66 -17.86 9.04
N ASN A 492 34.75 -17.11 8.89
CA ASN A 492 35.67 -16.81 9.97
C ASN A 492 35.69 -15.28 10.15
N ALA A 493 35.44 -14.85 11.39
CA ALA A 493 35.54 -13.49 11.91
C ALA A 493 34.51 -12.46 11.41
N LEU A 494 33.50 -12.21 12.23
CA LEU A 494 33.21 -10.92 12.90
C LEU A 494 31.79 -11.00 13.47
N GLU A 495 31.69 -11.27 14.78
CA GLU A 495 30.47 -11.04 15.54
C GLU A 495 30.15 -9.54 15.45
N ALA A 496 28.97 -9.20 14.93
CA ALA A 496 28.45 -7.85 15.07
C ALA A 496 28.27 -7.57 16.57
N PRO A 497 28.68 -6.39 17.08
CA PRO A 497 28.53 -6.09 18.49
C PRO A 497 27.03 -6.07 18.84
N PRO A 498 26.65 -6.47 20.07
CA PRO A 498 25.27 -6.43 20.49
C PRO A 498 24.77 -4.99 20.42
N LEU A 499 23.66 -4.78 19.72
CA LEU A 499 22.94 -3.50 19.74
C LEU A 499 22.53 -3.23 21.19
N ASP A 500 23.07 -2.18 21.78
CA ASP A 500 22.65 -1.67 23.08
C ASP A 500 21.15 -1.37 23.05
N ALA A 501 20.45 -1.80 24.11
CA ALA A 501 19.00 -1.74 24.25
C ALA A 501 18.40 -0.32 24.40
N HIS A 502 19.09 0.72 23.92
CA HIS A 502 18.67 2.12 24.07
C HIS A 502 18.56 2.93 22.77
N ASP A 503 18.94 2.38 21.61
CA ASP A 503 18.69 3.02 20.31
C ASP A 503 17.75 2.16 19.46
N ASP A 504 16.48 2.12 19.88
CA ASP A 504 15.40 1.50 19.11
C ASP A 504 15.08 2.38 17.89
N ILE A 505 15.83 2.19 16.80
CA ILE A 505 15.52 2.77 15.48
C ILE A 505 14.08 2.42 15.04
N ASP A 506 13.54 1.28 15.50
CA ASP A 506 12.15 0.91 15.23
C ASP A 506 11.17 1.80 16.01
N ALA A 507 11.52 2.30 17.20
CA ALA A 507 10.74 3.34 17.89
C ALA A 507 10.76 4.69 17.14
N VAL A 508 11.84 5.00 16.43
CA VAL A 508 11.95 6.22 15.61
C VAL A 508 11.07 6.11 14.35
N ILE A 509 11.06 4.96 13.66
CA ILE A 509 10.23 4.75 12.46
C ILE A 509 8.76 4.53 12.83
N MET A 510 8.48 3.85 13.95
CA MET A 510 7.11 3.78 14.49
C MET A 510 6.61 5.14 14.99
N ASN A 511 7.47 6.09 15.32
CA ASN A 511 7.07 7.48 15.56
C ASN A 511 6.70 8.25 14.27
N PHE A 512 7.11 7.78 13.08
CA PHE A 512 6.76 8.44 11.81
C PHE A 512 5.39 7.99 11.27
N SER A 513 5.04 6.71 11.36
CA SER A 513 3.66 6.23 11.07
C SER A 513 2.74 6.25 12.30
N GLY A 514 3.29 6.59 13.47
CA GLY A 514 2.68 6.37 14.77
C GLY A 514 3.15 7.35 15.85
N LEU A 515 3.30 8.64 15.50
CA LEU A 515 3.04 9.77 16.41
C LEU A 515 1.54 9.82 16.86
N PHE A 516 0.93 8.64 16.97
CA PHE A 516 -0.42 8.29 17.41
C PHE A 516 -0.38 7.41 18.67
N ASN A 517 0.73 7.48 19.42
CA ASN A 517 0.78 7.11 20.83
C ASN A 517 1.37 8.28 21.63
N GLU A 518 0.53 9.24 22.03
CA GLU A 518 0.85 10.28 23.01
C GLU A 518 0.86 9.69 24.43
N HIS A 519 1.72 8.71 24.68
CA HIS A 519 2.01 8.25 26.04
C HIS A 519 3.39 8.73 26.48
N SER A 520 3.47 10.02 26.80
CA SER A 520 4.31 10.59 27.88
C SER A 520 4.08 12.10 27.97
N ASP A 521 2.95 12.50 28.52
CA ASP A 521 2.84 13.76 29.28
C ASP A 521 1.68 13.60 30.28
N GLN A 522 1.92 12.75 31.28
CA GLN A 522 1.17 12.83 32.53
C GLN A 522 1.49 14.19 33.13
N HIS A 523 0.52 15.10 33.11
CA HIS A 523 0.60 16.33 33.89
C HIS A 523 0.75 15.99 35.37
N ALA A 524 1.93 16.29 35.93
CA ALA A 524 2.02 16.70 37.32
C ALA A 524 1.21 18.01 37.48
N PRO A 525 0.34 18.14 38.49
CA PRO A 525 -0.36 19.39 38.74
C PRO A 525 0.67 20.42 39.21
N LEU A 526 0.91 21.47 38.41
CA LEU A 526 1.62 22.64 38.90
C LEU A 526 0.75 23.28 39.98
N GLY A 527 1.23 23.15 41.21
CA GLY A 527 0.61 23.64 42.41
C GLY A 527 0.41 25.16 42.38
N ARG A 528 -0.61 25.57 43.11
CA ARG A 528 -0.83 26.95 43.57
C ARG A 528 0.43 27.51 44.22
N ALA A 529 0.79 28.72 43.85
CA ALA A 529 1.25 29.79 44.74
C ALA A 529 0.71 31.11 44.19
#